data_AF-A0A7Y6EEG0-F1
#
_entry.id   AF-A0A7Y6EEG0-F1
#
_cell.length_a   1.000
_cell.length_b   1.000
_cell.length_c   1.000
_cell.angle_alpha   90.00
_cell.angle_beta   90.00
_cell.angle_gamma   90.00
#
_symmetry.space_group_name_H-M   'P 1'
#
loop_
_entity.id
_entity.type
_entity.pdbx_description
1 polymer ?
#
loop_
_entity_poly.entity_id
_entity_poly.type
_entity_poly.pdbx_seq_one_letter_code
_entity_poly.pdbx_strand_id
1 'polypeptide(L)'
;MNHNPLSRTWFRLAALYFATGVLLGVAMGASGDHSLFAVHAHINLLGWVSMALFGLVGTVHPSITEGRAAAAQFWMYNLGVPVMLGALTLRLKGFPAVEPLIAGASILVGCSVLLFVWLVFSRLGVTAACLSSETPESRLS
;
A
#
# COMPACT_ATOMS: atom_id res chain seq x y z
N MET A 1 -9.26 -21.81 -8.46
CA MET A 1 -8.41 -20.67 -8.02
C MET A 1 -9.34 -19.54 -7.65
N ASN A 2 -9.57 -19.27 -6.36
CA ASN A 2 -10.45 -18.18 -5.94
C ASN A 2 -9.82 -16.85 -6.37
N HIS A 3 -10.38 -16.24 -7.41
CA HIS A 3 -9.85 -15.03 -8.01
C HIS A 3 -10.24 -13.84 -7.14
N ASN A 4 -9.36 -13.43 -6.25
CA ASN A 4 -9.57 -12.21 -5.50
C ASN A 4 -9.27 -10.98 -6.40
N PRO A 5 -10.29 -10.21 -6.83
CA PRO A 5 -10.10 -9.11 -7.78
C PRO A 5 -9.25 -7.97 -7.20
N LEU A 6 -9.25 -7.82 -5.87
CA LEU A 6 -8.48 -6.78 -5.17
C LEU A 6 -6.97 -7.04 -5.26
N SER A 7 -6.50 -8.26 -5.02
CA SER A 7 -5.07 -8.59 -5.10
C SER A 7 -4.49 -8.35 -6.49
N ARG A 8 -5.23 -8.68 -7.56
CA ARG A 8 -4.80 -8.40 -8.94
C ARG A 8 -4.68 -6.91 -9.21
N THR A 9 -5.59 -6.11 -8.67
CA THR A 9 -5.56 -4.66 -8.82
C THR A 9 -4.33 -4.06 -8.14
N TRP A 10 -3.98 -4.52 -6.94
CA TRP A 10 -2.76 -4.11 -6.25
C TRP A 10 -1.49 -4.37 -7.08
N PHE A 11 -1.34 -5.56 -7.66
CA PHE A 11 -0.16 -5.86 -8.49
C PHE A 11 -0.10 -5.01 -9.77
N ARG A 12 -1.25 -4.76 -10.42
CA ARG A 12 -1.30 -3.90 -11.61
C ARG A 12 -0.89 -2.47 -11.27
N LEU A 13 -1.39 -1.94 -10.17
CA LEU A 13 -1.04 -0.60 -9.69
C LEU A 13 0.44 -0.53 -9.30
N ALA A 14 0.94 -1.53 -8.55
CA ALA A 14 2.36 -1.62 -8.20
C ALA A 14 3.23 -1.53 -9.46
N ALA A 15 2.93 -2.33 -10.49
CA ALA A 15 3.69 -2.32 -11.75
C ALA A 15 3.67 -0.94 -12.45
N LEU A 16 2.53 -0.23 -12.43
CA LEU A 16 2.44 1.13 -12.97
C LEU A 16 3.29 2.13 -12.17
N TYR A 17 3.26 2.05 -10.84
CA TYR A 17 4.12 2.89 -9.99
C TYR A 17 5.59 2.58 -10.19
N PHE A 18 5.96 1.31 -10.35
CA PHE A 18 7.34 0.91 -10.64
C PHE A 18 7.83 1.47 -11.95
N ALA A 19 7.05 1.32 -13.03
CA ALA A 19 7.39 1.91 -14.32
C ALA A 19 7.58 3.43 -14.20
N THR A 20 6.67 4.12 -13.52
CA THR A 20 6.76 5.57 -13.28
C THR A 20 8.00 5.94 -12.46
N GLY A 21 8.30 5.18 -11.41
CA GLY A 21 9.46 5.39 -10.54
C GLY A 21 10.78 5.21 -11.28
N VAL A 22 10.90 4.17 -12.09
CA VAL A 22 12.08 3.92 -12.93
C VAL A 22 12.26 5.03 -13.96
N LEU A 23 11.19 5.43 -14.66
CA LEU A 23 11.25 6.53 -15.64
C LEU A 23 11.71 7.84 -14.97
N LEU A 24 11.18 8.17 -13.79
CA LEU A 24 11.61 9.34 -13.04
C LEU A 24 13.08 9.23 -12.58
N GLY A 25 13.51 8.04 -12.15
CA GLY A 25 14.90 7.79 -11.75
C GLY A 25 15.89 7.98 -12.91
N VAL A 26 15.56 7.45 -14.09
CA VAL A 26 16.35 7.63 -15.31
C VAL A 26 16.39 9.10 -15.71
N ALA A 27 15.25 9.81 -15.65
CA ALA A 27 15.19 11.23 -15.98
C ALA A 27 16.08 12.08 -15.04
N MET A 28 16.06 11.82 -13.73
CA MET A 28 16.95 12.50 -12.77
C MET A 28 18.43 12.17 -13.00
N GLY A 29 18.75 10.89 -13.28
CA GLY A 29 20.12 10.49 -13.58
C GLY A 29 20.67 11.13 -14.86
N ALA A 30 19.82 11.27 -15.89
CA ALA A 30 20.19 11.89 -17.15
C ALA A 30 20.33 13.41 -17.06
N SER A 31 19.47 14.09 -16.28
CA SER A 31 19.52 15.55 -16.10
C SER A 31 20.54 16.01 -15.05
N GLY A 32 20.93 15.13 -14.13
CA GLY A 32 21.71 15.47 -12.94
C GLY A 32 20.91 16.24 -11.87
N ASP A 33 19.64 16.58 -12.13
CA ASP A 33 18.76 17.25 -11.18
C ASP A 33 18.06 16.25 -10.27
N HIS A 34 18.43 16.27 -9.00
CA HIS A 34 17.90 15.41 -7.95
C HIS A 34 16.82 16.09 -7.10
N SER A 35 16.27 17.22 -7.55
CA SER A 35 15.19 17.95 -6.87
C SER A 35 13.97 17.08 -6.56
N LEU A 36 13.67 16.09 -7.43
CA LEU A 36 12.54 15.15 -7.29
C LEU A 36 12.91 13.83 -6.60
N PHE A 37 14.09 13.73 -5.97
CA PHE A 37 14.54 12.50 -5.31
C PHE A 37 13.53 11.99 -4.28
N ALA A 38 12.95 12.89 -3.49
CA ALA A 38 11.93 12.52 -2.51
C ALA A 38 10.69 11.90 -3.19
N VAL A 39 10.21 12.46 -4.30
CA VAL A 39 9.06 11.94 -5.05
C VAL A 39 9.37 10.55 -5.62
N HIS A 40 10.56 10.38 -6.20
CA HIS A 40 11.02 9.09 -6.70
C HIS A 40 11.05 8.01 -5.62
N ALA A 41 11.62 8.32 -4.44
CA ALA A 41 11.67 7.38 -3.32
C ALA A 41 10.26 6.97 -2.85
N HIS A 42 9.33 7.92 -2.73
CA HIS A 42 7.96 7.61 -2.31
C HIS A 42 7.18 6.82 -3.37
N ILE A 43 7.38 7.08 -4.67
CA ILE A 43 6.79 6.27 -5.75
C ILE A 43 7.23 4.80 -5.63
N ASN A 44 8.52 4.56 -5.40
CA ASN A 44 9.02 3.19 -5.30
C ASN A 44 8.62 2.50 -3.99
N LEU A 45 8.63 3.21 -2.85
CA LEU A 45 8.28 2.61 -1.55
C LEU A 45 6.78 2.48 -1.32
N LEU A 46 6.01 3.58 -1.44
CA LEU A 46 4.56 3.57 -1.23
C LEU A 46 3.80 3.03 -2.43
N GLY A 47 4.26 3.34 -3.64
CA GLY A 47 3.64 2.86 -4.87
C GLY A 47 4.01 1.41 -5.17
N TRP A 48 5.28 1.12 -5.48
CA TRP A 48 5.68 -0.22 -5.89
C TRP A 48 5.72 -1.22 -4.72
N VAL A 49 6.61 -1.02 -3.74
CA VAL A 49 6.88 -2.04 -2.70
C VAL A 49 5.64 -2.30 -1.83
N SER A 50 5.03 -1.25 -1.30
CA SER A 50 3.89 -1.41 -0.38
C SER A 50 2.68 -2.06 -1.08
N MET A 51 2.35 -1.64 -2.31
CA MET A 51 1.23 -2.24 -3.05
C MET A 51 1.51 -3.68 -3.46
N ALA A 52 2.75 -4.00 -3.84
CA ALA A 52 3.15 -5.38 -4.11
C ALA A 52 3.00 -6.27 -2.87
N LEU A 53 3.40 -5.75 -1.69
CA LEU A 53 3.22 -6.44 -0.42
C LEU A 53 1.74 -6.61 -0.06
N PHE A 54 0.90 -5.58 -0.21
CA PHE A 54 -0.55 -5.71 0.03
C PHE A 54 -1.20 -6.75 -0.90
N GLY A 55 -0.81 -6.76 -2.18
CA GLY A 55 -1.22 -7.78 -3.13
C GLY A 55 -0.81 -9.17 -2.68
N LEU A 56 0.46 -9.35 -2.28
CA LEU A 56 1.00 -10.64 -1.84
C LEU A 56 0.34 -11.16 -0.57
N VAL A 57 0.25 -10.34 0.48
CA VAL A 57 -0.41 -10.74 1.73
C VAL A 57 -1.89 -11.04 1.45
N GLY A 58 -2.54 -10.27 0.59
CA GLY A 58 -3.93 -10.54 0.17
C GLY A 58 -4.11 -11.81 -0.66
N THR A 59 -3.06 -12.27 -1.38
CA THR A 59 -3.10 -13.57 -2.06
C THR A 59 -2.90 -14.74 -1.11
N VAL A 60 -2.03 -14.60 -0.10
CA VAL A 60 -1.76 -15.66 0.88
C VAL A 60 -2.89 -15.76 1.90
N HIS A 61 -3.48 -14.64 2.28
CA HIS A 61 -4.54 -14.55 3.27
C HIS A 61 -5.74 -13.75 2.72
N PRO A 62 -6.62 -14.39 1.92
CA PRO A 62 -7.80 -13.71 1.35
C PRO A 62 -8.70 -13.06 2.40
N SER A 63 -8.74 -13.60 3.63
CA SER A 63 -9.55 -13.08 4.74
C SER A 63 -9.23 -11.63 5.15
N ILE A 64 -8.02 -11.12 4.85
CA ILE A 64 -7.64 -9.72 5.14
C ILE A 64 -8.18 -8.74 4.09
N THR A 65 -8.56 -9.24 2.92
CA THR A 65 -9.05 -8.43 1.79
C THR A 65 -10.57 -8.35 1.74
N GLU A 66 -11.24 -9.07 2.65
CA GLU A 66 -12.69 -9.15 2.71
C GLU A 66 -13.26 -8.15 3.72
N GLY A 67 -14.40 -7.57 3.36
CA GLY A 67 -15.17 -6.68 4.22
C GLY A 67 -14.90 -5.18 4.04
N ARG A 68 -15.68 -4.38 4.78
CA ARG A 68 -15.73 -2.92 4.65
C ARG A 68 -14.41 -2.24 5.04
N ALA A 69 -13.68 -2.78 6.01
CA ALA A 69 -12.40 -2.25 6.46
C ALA A 69 -11.30 -2.41 5.40
N ALA A 70 -11.25 -3.55 4.71
CA ALA A 70 -10.31 -3.78 3.61
C ALA A 70 -10.60 -2.86 2.42
N ALA A 71 -11.88 -2.66 2.07
CA ALA A 71 -12.28 -1.70 1.05
C ALA A 71 -11.90 -0.26 1.43
N ALA A 72 -12.14 0.15 2.68
CA ALA A 72 -11.74 1.47 3.17
C ALA A 72 -10.22 1.67 3.10
N GLN A 73 -9.43 0.69 3.56
CA GLN A 73 -7.98 0.69 3.46
C GLN A 73 -7.53 0.88 2.00
N PHE A 74 -8.08 0.10 1.08
CA PHE A 74 -7.77 0.16 -0.35
C PHE A 74 -8.04 1.55 -0.93
N TRP A 75 -9.22 2.12 -0.70
CA TRP A 75 -9.59 3.43 -1.24
C TRP A 75 -8.80 4.57 -0.62
N MET A 76 -8.59 4.55 0.69
CA MET A 76 -7.78 5.58 1.38
C MET A 76 -6.34 5.58 0.87
N TYR A 77 -5.75 4.40 0.64
CA TYR A 77 -4.39 4.29 0.11
C TYR A 77 -4.30 4.79 -1.34
N ASN A 78 -5.22 4.30 -2.19
CA ASN A 78 -5.21 4.61 -3.62
C ASN A 78 -5.56 6.06 -3.92
N LEU A 79 -6.31 6.73 -3.06
CA LEU A 79 -6.55 8.17 -3.18
C LEU A 79 -5.44 8.98 -2.53
N GLY A 80 -4.95 8.56 -1.36
CA GLY A 80 -3.94 9.28 -0.60
C GLY A 80 -2.58 9.34 -1.30
N VAL A 81 -2.10 8.22 -1.86
CA VAL A 81 -0.77 8.15 -2.49
C VAL A 81 -0.63 9.09 -3.70
N PRO A 82 -1.52 9.07 -4.72
CA PRO A 82 -1.43 10.01 -5.83
C PRO A 82 -1.52 11.47 -5.39
N VAL A 83 -2.41 11.79 -4.45
CA VAL A 83 -2.59 13.17 -3.96
C VAL A 83 -1.33 13.63 -3.23
N MET A 84 -0.75 12.78 -2.37
CA MET A 84 0.47 13.09 -1.64
C MET A 84 1.65 13.31 -2.60
N LEU A 85 1.83 12.42 -3.59
CA LEU A 85 2.89 12.52 -4.59
C LEU A 85 2.74 13.75 -5.50
N GLY A 86 1.52 14.04 -5.93
CA GLY A 86 1.21 15.22 -6.75
C GLY A 86 1.46 16.52 -5.98
N ALA A 87 0.98 16.59 -4.74
CA ALA A 87 1.20 17.75 -3.87
C ALA A 87 2.69 17.94 -3.54
N LEU A 88 3.44 16.86 -3.27
CA LEU A 88 4.89 16.92 -3.05
C LEU A 88 5.62 17.44 -4.30
N THR A 89 5.22 16.98 -5.49
CA THR A 89 5.80 17.46 -6.75
C THR A 89 5.54 18.96 -6.94
N LEU A 90 4.32 19.44 -6.65
CA LEU A 90 3.98 20.87 -6.71
C LEU A 90 4.80 21.69 -5.71
N ARG A 91 4.99 21.18 -4.49
CA ARG A 91 5.81 21.83 -3.46
C ARG A 91 7.25 21.99 -3.89
N LEU A 92 7.82 20.97 -4.53
CA LEU A 92 9.18 20.99 -5.06
C LEU A 92 9.32 21.91 -6.29
N LYS A 93 8.24 22.08 -7.06
CA LYS A 93 8.16 23.06 -8.17
C LYS A 93 7.94 24.51 -7.72
N GLY A 94 7.92 24.78 -6.42
CA GLY A 94 7.86 26.15 -5.88
C GLY A 94 6.46 26.64 -5.48
N PHE A 95 5.48 25.76 -5.32
CA PHE A 95 4.16 26.10 -4.79
C PHE A 95 4.05 25.77 -3.30
N PRO A 96 4.40 26.68 -2.36
CA PRO A 96 4.38 26.38 -0.92
C PRO A 96 2.97 26.18 -0.35
N ALA A 97 1.95 26.75 -0.99
CA ALA A 97 0.56 26.69 -0.54
C ALA A 97 -0.04 25.26 -0.50
N VAL A 98 0.64 24.25 -1.08
CA VAL A 98 0.18 22.85 -1.06
C VAL A 98 0.63 22.07 0.17
N GLU A 99 1.39 22.67 1.09
CA GLU A 99 1.82 22.00 2.34
C GLU A 99 0.67 21.40 3.18
N PRO A 100 -0.46 22.10 3.39
CA PRO A 100 -1.61 21.51 4.09
C PRO A 100 -2.19 20.30 3.36
N LEU A 101 -2.14 20.30 2.02
CA LEU A 101 -2.60 19.18 1.20
C LEU A 101 -1.68 17.97 1.35
N ILE A 102 -0.36 18.18 1.41
CA ILE A 102 0.61 17.11 1.70
C ILE A 102 0.32 16.51 3.07
N ALA A 103 0.12 17.35 4.10
CA ALA A 103 -0.18 16.89 5.45
C ALA A 103 -1.48 16.06 5.48
N GLY A 104 -2.57 16.56 4.88
CA GLY A 104 -3.84 15.85 4.81
C GLY A 104 -3.75 14.52 4.07
N ALA A 105 -3.06 14.48 2.93
CA ALA A 105 -2.85 13.25 2.18
C ALA A 105 -1.96 12.25 2.93
N SER A 106 -0.95 12.72 3.66
CA SER A 106 -0.07 11.88 4.47
C SER A 106 -0.83 11.23 5.64
N ILE A 107 -1.71 11.98 6.30
CA ILE A 107 -2.60 11.44 7.34
C ILE A 107 -3.53 10.37 6.74
N LEU A 108 -4.09 10.62 5.56
CA LEU A 108 -4.97 9.66 4.88
C LEU A 108 -4.25 8.34 4.57
N VAL A 109 -3.02 8.42 4.03
CA VAL A 109 -2.16 7.25 3.80
C VAL A 109 -1.83 6.56 5.13
N GLY A 110 -1.47 7.32 6.17
CA GLY A 110 -1.18 6.79 7.50
C GLY A 110 -2.36 6.02 8.10
N CYS A 111 -3.57 6.58 8.04
CA CYS A 111 -4.79 5.89 8.47
C CYS A 111 -5.02 4.58 7.70
N SER A 112 -4.76 4.56 6.39
CA SER A 112 -4.84 3.33 5.61
C SER A 112 -3.82 2.28 6.07
N VAL A 113 -2.56 2.68 6.34
CA VAL A 113 -1.54 1.75 6.87
C VAL A 113 -1.95 1.20 8.23
N LEU A 114 -2.51 2.03 9.11
CA LEU A 114 -3.00 1.56 10.42
C LEU A 114 -4.16 0.57 10.27
N LEU A 115 -5.07 0.78 9.32
CA LEU A 115 -6.13 -0.17 9.00
C LEU A 115 -5.55 -1.50 8.49
N PHE A 116 -4.53 -1.44 7.63
CA PHE A 116 -3.84 -2.64 7.16
C PHE A 116 -3.21 -3.42 8.32
N VAL A 117 -2.49 -2.74 9.21
CA VAL A 117 -1.91 -3.34 10.42
C VAL A 117 -3.00 -4.01 11.26
N TRP A 118 -4.10 -3.30 11.52
CA TRP A 118 -5.22 -3.84 12.28
C TRP A 118 -5.85 -5.08 11.62
N LEU A 119 -6.02 -5.08 10.29
CA LEU A 119 -6.53 -6.23 9.53
C LEU A 119 -5.60 -7.44 9.65
N VAL A 120 -4.29 -7.22 9.52
CA VAL A 120 -3.27 -8.27 9.65
C VAL A 120 -3.36 -8.91 11.04
N PHE A 121 -3.32 -8.14 12.12
CA PHE A 121 -3.39 -8.70 13.48
C PHE A 121 -4.74 -9.37 13.79
N SER A 122 -5.85 -8.75 13.36
CA SER A 122 -7.18 -9.25 13.70
C SER A 122 -7.58 -10.51 12.92
N ARG A 123 -7.11 -10.66 11.68
CA ARG A 123 -7.53 -11.78 10.80
C ARG A 123 -6.52 -12.93 10.78
N LEU A 124 -5.22 -12.63 10.91
CA LEU A 124 -4.21 -13.69 11.05
C LEU A 124 -4.28 -14.34 12.43
N GLY A 125 -4.47 -13.53 13.49
CA GLY A 125 -4.56 -14.04 14.87
C GLY A 125 -5.74 -15.00 15.09
N VAL A 126 -6.89 -14.71 14.49
CA VAL A 126 -8.08 -15.58 14.58
C VAL A 126 -7.86 -16.95 13.92
N THR A 127 -7.13 -16.98 12.79
CA THR A 127 -6.86 -18.23 12.07
C THR A 127 -5.93 -19.15 12.88
N ALA A 128 -4.90 -18.59 13.52
CA ALA A 128 -3.98 -19.35 14.37
C ALA A 128 -4.68 -19.92 15.63
N ALA A 129 -5.53 -19.12 16.26
CA ALA A 129 -6.30 -19.56 17.43
C ALA A 129 -7.26 -20.73 17.08
N CYS A 130 -7.96 -20.66 15.96
CA CYS A 130 -8.86 -21.73 15.51
C CYS A 130 -8.10 -23.04 15.23
N LEU A 131 -6.95 -22.98 14.55
CA LEU A 131 -6.14 -24.17 14.23
C LEU A 131 -5.60 -24.86 15.50
N SER A 132 -5.25 -24.08 16.54
CA SER A 132 -4.79 -24.65 17.81
C SER A 132 -5.91 -25.36 18.60
N SER A 133 -7.16 -24.95 18.40
CA SER A 133 -8.32 -25.52 19.11
C SER A 133 -8.80 -26.87 18.53
N GLU A 134 -8.41 -27.23 17.30
CA GLU A 134 -8.74 -28.52 16.69
C GLU A 134 -7.74 -29.64 17.03
N THR A 135 -6.62 -29.33 17.71
CA THR A 135 -5.58 -30.28 18.12
C THR A 135 -5.64 -30.88 19.56
N PRO A 136 -6.78 -31.06 20.26
CA PRO A 136 -6.78 -31.86 21.50
C PRO A 136 -7.08 -33.37 21.36
N GLU A 137 -7.86 -33.84 20.38
CA GLU A 137 -8.55 -35.16 20.53
C GLU A 137 -8.27 -36.27 19.50
N SER A 138 -7.38 -36.10 18.51
CA SER A 138 -7.05 -37.21 17.58
C SER A 138 -5.91 -38.12 18.05
N ARG A 139 -5.40 -37.94 19.28
CA ARG A 139 -4.33 -38.76 19.88
C ARG A 139 -4.80 -39.82 20.90
N LEU A 140 -6.10 -40.12 20.96
CA LEU A 140 -6.66 -41.13 21.87
C LEU A 140 -7.63 -42.11 21.16
N SER A 141 -7.30 -42.57 19.94
CA SER A 141 -8.05 -43.64 19.25
C SER A 141 -7.12 -44.66 18.64
#